data_AF-A0A3M1N917-F1
#
_entry.id   AF-A0A3M1N917-F1
#
_cell.length_a   1.000
_cell.length_b   1.000
_cell.length_c   1.000
_cell.angle_alpha   90.00
_cell.angle_beta   90.00
_cell.angle_gamma   90.00
#
_symmetry.space_group_name_H-M   'P 1'
#
loop_
_entity.id
_entity.type
_entity.pdbx_description
1 polymer ?
#
loop_
_entity_poly.entity_id
_entity_poly.type
_entity_poly.pdbx_seq_one_letter_code
_entity_poly.pdbx_strand_id
1 'polypeptide(L)'
;MGVDGVSRQPAPLGQAGVGPQADLHDFPGGTIRFLDTLLSATQPFPLVFFCHYPLLNSPISGTHSFSPQEYDRIVSLLYPHRSQVRLWIAGHLHRQADYPITNRATGETLGRCVETPANKEVVQGQFRLFRVWGDATQASALAYYPNSKTEPLGYRLWTLTGQLLYEGPRPPSLSDWPEGVYLLQEQTAQGLRVRAFFVTGTR
;
A
#
# COMPACT_ATOMS: atom_id res chain seq x y z
N MET A 1 9.49 25.44 3.05
CA MET A 1 8.66 24.42 2.38
C MET A 1 8.85 24.57 0.88
N GLY A 2 9.50 23.61 0.23
CA GLY A 2 9.57 23.55 -1.23
C GLY A 2 8.44 22.66 -1.72
N VAL A 3 7.54 23.19 -2.53
CA VAL A 3 6.54 22.39 -3.25
C VAL A 3 7.17 22.03 -4.58
N ASP A 4 7.50 20.77 -4.77
CA ASP A 4 7.99 20.27 -6.06
C ASP A 4 6.82 20.23 -7.06
N GLY A 5 6.82 21.19 -7.99
CA GLY A 5 5.86 21.26 -9.09
C GLY A 5 6.25 20.41 -10.30
N VAL A 6 7.47 19.86 -10.32
CA VAL A 6 8.03 19.13 -11.48
C VAL A 6 7.64 17.64 -11.41
N SER A 7 7.65 17.04 -10.22
CA SER A 7 7.21 15.64 -10.03
C SER A 7 5.71 15.41 -10.15
N ARG A 8 4.91 16.47 -10.32
CA ARG A 8 3.44 16.39 -10.53
C ARG A 8 3.02 16.40 -11.99
N GLN A 9 3.95 16.54 -12.92
CA GLN A 9 3.66 16.42 -14.34
C GLN A 9 3.29 14.95 -14.63
N PRO A 10 2.12 14.67 -15.24
CA PRO A 10 1.86 13.33 -15.75
C PRO A 10 3.00 12.96 -16.68
N ALA A 11 3.50 11.73 -16.57
CA ALA A 11 4.48 11.27 -17.52
C ALA A 11 3.90 11.38 -18.95
N PRO A 12 4.71 11.75 -19.96
CA PRO A 12 4.20 12.01 -21.31
C PRO A 12 3.44 10.82 -21.87
N LEU A 13 2.29 11.08 -22.49
CA LEU A 13 1.50 10.08 -23.22
C LEU A 13 2.42 9.26 -24.15
N GLY A 14 2.33 7.93 -24.04
CA GLY A 14 3.11 7.00 -24.89
C GLY A 14 4.43 6.50 -24.28
N GLN A 15 4.76 6.87 -23.03
CA GLN A 15 5.84 6.20 -22.29
C GLN A 15 5.36 4.90 -21.63
N ALA A 16 6.27 3.93 -21.43
CA ALA A 16 5.96 2.71 -20.68
C ALA A 16 5.47 3.06 -19.27
N GLY A 17 4.33 2.49 -18.85
CA GLY A 17 3.67 2.85 -17.59
C GLY A 17 2.77 4.10 -17.66
N VAL A 18 2.67 4.74 -18.83
CA VAL A 18 1.75 5.84 -19.14
C VAL A 18 0.73 5.37 -20.17
N GLY A 19 -0.09 4.42 -19.75
CA GLY A 19 -1.20 3.90 -20.56
C GLY A 19 -2.46 3.78 -19.70
N PRO A 20 -3.65 3.82 -20.30
CA PRO A 20 -4.91 3.60 -19.58
C PRO A 20 -5.06 2.16 -19.07
N GLN A 21 -4.15 1.26 -19.44
CA GLN A 21 -4.29 -0.18 -19.26
C GLN A 21 -3.19 -0.70 -18.32
N ALA A 22 -3.62 -1.38 -17.25
CA ALA A 22 -2.74 -2.29 -16.55
C ALA A 22 -2.54 -3.52 -17.43
N ASP A 23 -1.31 -3.99 -17.59
CA ASP A 23 -1.01 -5.24 -18.27
C ASP A 23 -0.44 -6.24 -17.26
N LEU A 24 -1.05 -7.42 -17.17
CA LEU A 24 -0.53 -8.54 -16.41
C LEU A 24 0.43 -9.36 -17.25
N HIS A 25 1.70 -9.14 -16.99
CA HIS A 25 2.77 -9.91 -17.59
C HIS A 25 2.85 -11.34 -17.02
N ASP A 26 2.55 -12.34 -17.86
CA ASP A 26 2.72 -13.77 -17.59
C ASP A 26 3.90 -14.36 -18.38
N PHE A 27 5.10 -13.85 -18.11
CA PHE A 27 6.38 -14.38 -18.59
C PHE A 27 7.32 -14.60 -17.38
N PRO A 28 8.47 -15.29 -17.52
CA PRO A 28 9.43 -15.47 -16.42
C PRO A 28 9.87 -14.13 -15.81
N GLY A 29 9.56 -13.91 -14.52
CA GLY A 29 9.81 -12.63 -13.84
C GLY A 29 8.73 -11.56 -14.01
N GLY A 30 7.67 -11.85 -14.77
CA GLY A 30 6.48 -11.01 -14.89
C GLY A 30 5.59 -11.01 -13.64
N THR A 31 4.66 -10.06 -13.59
CA THR A 31 3.79 -9.77 -12.43
C THR A 31 3.06 -11.00 -11.90
N ILE A 32 2.50 -11.84 -12.78
CA ILE A 32 1.74 -13.03 -12.38
C ILE A 32 2.62 -14.04 -11.66
N ARG A 33 3.80 -14.34 -12.22
CA ARG A 33 4.75 -15.30 -11.66
C ARG A 33 5.38 -14.79 -10.38
N PHE A 34 5.65 -13.49 -10.32
CA PHE A 34 6.12 -12.83 -9.12
C PHE A 34 5.09 -12.94 -7.99
N LEU A 35 3.81 -12.63 -8.27
CA LEU A 35 2.74 -12.72 -7.28
C LEU A 35 2.55 -14.16 -6.78
N ASP A 36 2.53 -15.13 -7.68
CA ASP A 36 2.41 -16.57 -7.33
C ASP A 36 3.57 -17.05 -6.44
N THR A 37 4.80 -16.63 -6.77
CA THR A 37 5.99 -16.94 -5.96
C THR A 37 5.90 -16.31 -4.57
N LEU A 38 5.47 -15.04 -4.50
CA LEU A 38 5.31 -14.33 -3.23
C LEU A 38 4.23 -14.98 -2.35
N LEU A 39 3.09 -15.33 -2.93
CA LEU A 39 1.98 -15.98 -2.22
C LEU A 39 2.35 -17.39 -1.72
N SER A 40 3.14 -18.12 -2.50
CA SER A 40 3.66 -19.44 -2.10
C SER A 40 4.67 -19.35 -0.96
N ALA A 41 5.40 -18.24 -0.85
CA ALA A 41 6.39 -18.00 0.19
C ALA A 41 5.84 -17.24 1.41
N THR A 42 4.61 -16.74 1.35
CA THR A 42 4.04 -15.95 2.44
C THR A 42 3.74 -16.79 3.68
N GLN A 43 4.19 -16.27 4.82
CA GLN A 43 3.77 -16.67 6.15
C GLN A 43 2.25 -16.42 6.33
N PRO A 44 1.57 -17.05 7.30
CA PRO A 44 0.11 -16.98 7.46
C PRO A 44 -0.37 -15.63 8.04
N PHE A 45 0.22 -14.51 7.60
CA PHE A 45 -0.15 -13.17 8.01
C PHE A 45 -1.24 -12.59 7.11
N PRO A 46 -2.05 -11.65 7.63
CA PRO A 46 -2.98 -10.90 6.80
C PRO A 46 -2.26 -10.13 5.68
N LEU A 47 -2.79 -10.21 4.45
CA LEU A 47 -2.22 -9.58 3.27
C LEU A 47 -2.92 -8.26 2.95
N VAL A 48 -2.11 -7.22 2.74
CA VAL A 48 -2.52 -5.90 2.25
C VAL A 48 -1.73 -5.58 1.00
N PHE A 49 -2.42 -5.27 -0.08
CA PHE A 49 -1.83 -4.93 -1.38
C PHE A 49 -1.86 -3.42 -1.59
N PHE A 50 -0.74 -2.86 -2.03
CA PHE A 50 -0.64 -1.48 -2.49
C PHE A 50 -0.42 -1.51 -4.00
N CYS A 51 -1.44 -1.12 -4.75
CA CYS A 51 -1.43 -1.18 -6.20
C CYS A 51 -1.83 0.18 -6.78
N HIS A 52 -1.34 0.52 -7.98
CA HIS A 52 -1.82 1.73 -8.63
C HIS A 52 -3.24 1.53 -9.16
N TYR A 53 -3.46 0.44 -9.90
CA TYR A 53 -4.75 0.13 -10.51
C TYR A 53 -5.70 -0.60 -9.53
N PRO A 54 -6.99 -0.22 -9.52
CA PRO A 54 -7.99 -0.88 -8.69
C PRO A 54 -8.31 -2.27 -9.23
N LEU A 55 -8.69 -3.20 -8.36
CA LEU A 55 -9.13 -4.54 -8.78
C LEU A 55 -10.64 -4.56 -8.99
N LEU A 56 -11.07 -4.09 -10.17
CA LEU A 56 -12.48 -3.88 -10.47
C LEU A 56 -13.15 -5.10 -11.06
N ASN A 57 -14.19 -5.58 -10.39
CA ASN A 57 -15.10 -6.56 -10.95
C ASN A 57 -16.13 -5.87 -11.86
N SER A 58 -15.72 -5.47 -13.06
CA SER A 58 -16.62 -4.86 -14.05
C SER A 58 -16.34 -5.43 -15.45
N PRO A 59 -17.37 -5.69 -16.27
CA PRO A 59 -17.19 -6.13 -17.65
C PRO A 59 -16.57 -5.05 -18.56
N ILE A 60 -16.52 -3.79 -18.12
CA ILE A 60 -16.00 -2.64 -18.88
C ILE A 60 -14.71 -2.09 -18.23
N SER A 61 -14.07 -2.86 -17.33
CA SER A 61 -12.92 -2.39 -16.56
C SER A 61 -11.65 -2.18 -17.39
N GLY A 62 -11.52 -2.80 -18.58
CA GLY A 62 -10.28 -2.87 -19.34
C GLY A 62 -9.71 -1.53 -19.85
N THR A 63 -10.46 -0.42 -19.81
CA THR A 63 -9.93 0.92 -20.14
C THR A 63 -9.45 1.70 -18.92
N HIS A 64 -9.65 1.16 -17.72
CA HIS A 64 -9.57 1.87 -16.44
C HIS A 64 -8.95 1.03 -15.32
N SER A 65 -8.62 -0.24 -15.60
CA SER A 65 -8.20 -1.28 -14.67
C SER A 65 -7.81 -2.53 -15.50
N PHE A 66 -7.67 -3.67 -14.84
CA PHE A 66 -7.48 -4.98 -15.45
C PHE A 66 -8.69 -5.36 -16.31
N SER A 67 -8.45 -6.03 -17.43
CA SER A 67 -9.50 -6.70 -18.21
C SER A 67 -10.27 -7.73 -17.36
N PRO A 68 -11.48 -8.13 -17.77
CA PRO A 68 -12.22 -9.17 -17.05
C PRO A 68 -11.43 -10.47 -16.84
N GLN A 69 -10.62 -10.89 -17.83
CA GLN A 69 -9.80 -12.10 -17.77
C GLN A 69 -8.64 -11.94 -16.80
N GLU A 70 -7.99 -10.78 -16.80
CA GLU A 70 -6.92 -10.45 -15.86
C GLU A 70 -7.41 -10.36 -14.42
N TYR A 71 -8.60 -9.77 -14.21
CA TYR A 71 -9.28 -9.79 -12.91
C TYR A 71 -9.47 -11.24 -12.43
N ASP A 72 -10.03 -12.10 -13.27
CA ASP A 72 -10.30 -13.50 -12.90
C ASP A 72 -8.99 -14.26 -12.63
N ARG A 73 -7.91 -13.94 -13.36
CA ARG A 73 -6.59 -14.52 -13.14
C ARG A 73 -6.00 -14.11 -11.78
N ILE A 74 -6.01 -12.80 -11.45
CA ILE A 74 -5.55 -12.30 -10.15
C ILE A 74 -6.35 -12.95 -9.02
N VAL A 75 -7.69 -12.91 -9.12
CA VAL A 75 -8.56 -13.44 -8.08
C VAL A 75 -8.37 -14.95 -7.90
N SER A 76 -8.15 -15.69 -8.99
CA SER A 76 -7.85 -17.12 -8.92
C SER A 76 -6.54 -17.42 -8.17
N LEU A 77 -5.51 -16.58 -8.34
CA LEU A 77 -4.25 -16.72 -7.60
C LEU A 77 -4.41 -16.37 -6.12
N LEU A 78 -5.23 -15.37 -5.80
CA LEU A 78 -5.50 -14.96 -4.42
C LEU A 78 -6.43 -15.92 -3.67
N TYR A 79 -7.27 -16.68 -4.38
CA TYR A 79 -8.34 -17.48 -3.79
C TYR A 79 -7.88 -18.57 -2.81
N PRO A 80 -6.78 -19.31 -3.05
CA PRO A 80 -6.21 -20.22 -2.05
C PRO A 80 -5.83 -19.51 -0.74
N HIS A 81 -5.48 -18.23 -0.83
CA HIS A 81 -5.06 -17.38 0.30
C HIS A 81 -6.18 -16.45 0.78
N ARG A 82 -7.44 -16.66 0.39
CA ARG A 82 -8.57 -15.75 0.67
C ARG A 82 -8.78 -15.45 2.16
N SER A 83 -8.44 -16.38 3.04
CA SER A 83 -8.51 -16.16 4.50
C SER A 83 -7.45 -15.18 5.01
N GLN A 84 -6.41 -14.87 4.22
CA GLN A 84 -5.35 -13.91 4.54
C GLN A 84 -5.57 -12.56 3.88
N VAL A 85 -6.16 -12.51 2.67
CA VAL A 85 -6.42 -11.25 1.96
C VAL A 85 -7.35 -10.36 2.77
N ARG A 86 -6.96 -9.10 2.98
CA ARG A 86 -7.78 -8.11 3.70
C ARG A 86 -8.13 -6.93 2.82
N LEU A 87 -7.12 -6.37 2.17
CA LEU A 87 -7.25 -5.05 1.56
C LEU A 87 -6.40 -4.93 0.31
N TRP A 88 -6.99 -4.32 -0.73
CA TRP A 88 -6.34 -3.88 -1.95
C TRP A 88 -6.50 -2.37 -2.02
N ILE A 89 -5.42 -1.64 -1.77
CA ILE A 89 -5.41 -0.19 -1.79
C ILE A 89 -5.02 0.25 -3.19
N ALA A 90 -5.87 1.07 -3.80
CA ALA A 90 -5.68 1.53 -5.15
C ALA A 90 -5.89 3.04 -5.34
N GLY A 91 -5.35 3.53 -6.45
CA GLY A 91 -5.60 4.86 -6.99
C GLY A 91 -6.12 4.77 -8.42
N HIS A 92 -5.47 5.49 -9.32
CA HIS A 92 -5.72 5.53 -10.77
C HIS A 92 -7.02 6.22 -11.21
N LEU A 93 -8.18 5.83 -10.65
CA LEU A 93 -9.48 6.40 -11.06
C LEU A 93 -9.87 7.68 -10.33
N HIS A 94 -9.04 8.11 -9.38
CA HIS A 94 -9.19 9.34 -8.63
C HIS A 94 -10.57 9.52 -7.96
N ARG A 95 -11.21 8.40 -7.60
CA ARG A 95 -12.50 8.39 -6.91
C ARG A 95 -12.39 7.80 -5.51
N GLN A 96 -13.39 8.10 -4.69
CA GLN A 96 -13.58 7.46 -3.41
C GLN A 96 -14.50 6.26 -3.56
N ALA A 97 -13.94 5.05 -3.52
CA ALA A 97 -14.71 3.82 -3.61
C ALA A 97 -14.23 2.78 -2.59
N ASP A 98 -15.15 1.90 -2.18
CA ASP A 98 -14.88 0.78 -1.27
C ASP A 98 -15.85 -0.36 -1.61
N TYR A 99 -15.34 -1.46 -2.14
CA TYR A 99 -16.16 -2.57 -2.64
C TYR A 99 -15.46 -3.93 -2.43
N PRO A 100 -16.24 -5.02 -2.35
CA PRO A 100 -15.67 -6.36 -2.18
C PRO A 100 -14.93 -6.80 -3.45
N ILE A 101 -13.83 -7.52 -3.25
CA ILE A 101 -13.17 -8.32 -4.29
C ILE A 101 -13.81 -9.71 -4.24
N THR A 102 -14.52 -10.09 -5.30
CA THR A 102 -15.27 -11.34 -5.36
C THR A 102 -14.72 -12.29 -6.41
N ASN A 103 -14.64 -13.58 -6.08
CA ASN A 103 -14.44 -14.62 -7.07
C ASN A 103 -15.73 -14.77 -7.88
N ARG A 104 -15.69 -14.48 -9.19
CA ARG A 104 -16.88 -14.57 -10.05
C ARG A 104 -17.44 -15.99 -10.15
N ALA A 105 -16.57 -17.01 -10.08
CA ALA A 105 -16.97 -18.40 -10.22
C ALA A 105 -17.70 -18.92 -8.97
N THR A 106 -17.30 -18.46 -7.77
CA THR A 106 -17.86 -18.97 -6.50
C THR A 106 -18.76 -17.97 -5.77
N GLY A 107 -18.72 -16.69 -6.14
CA GLY A 107 -19.40 -15.60 -5.43
C GLY A 107 -18.74 -15.21 -4.10
N GLU A 108 -17.71 -15.92 -3.65
CA GLU A 108 -17.05 -15.64 -2.37
C GLU A 108 -16.26 -14.32 -2.41
N THR A 109 -16.25 -13.60 -1.30
CA THR A 109 -15.45 -12.37 -1.12
C THR A 109 -14.08 -12.72 -0.53
N LEU A 110 -13.00 -12.25 -1.15
CA LEU A 110 -11.63 -12.46 -0.69
C LEU A 110 -11.14 -11.32 0.21
N GLY A 111 -11.68 -10.12 0.04
CA GLY A 111 -11.23 -8.90 0.71
C GLY A 111 -11.94 -7.69 0.13
N ARG A 112 -11.38 -6.49 0.37
CA ARG A 112 -11.95 -5.23 -0.13
C ARG A 112 -10.94 -4.48 -0.98
N CYS A 113 -11.41 -3.87 -2.07
CA CYS A 113 -10.65 -2.88 -2.81
C CYS A 113 -11.10 -1.49 -2.37
N VAL A 114 -10.14 -0.66 -1.98
CA VAL A 114 -10.36 0.69 -1.48
C VAL A 114 -9.59 1.67 -2.34
N GLU A 115 -10.32 2.60 -2.95
CA GLU A 115 -9.78 3.63 -3.83
C GLU A 115 -9.64 4.97 -3.10
N THR A 116 -8.52 5.65 -3.34
CA THR A 116 -8.27 7.00 -2.82
C THR A 116 -8.33 8.02 -3.96
N PRO A 117 -9.11 9.10 -3.82
CA PRO A 117 -9.19 10.15 -4.82
C PRO A 117 -7.88 10.94 -4.94
N ALA A 118 -7.65 11.54 -6.11
CA ALA A 118 -6.48 12.38 -6.32
C ALA A 118 -6.73 13.81 -5.85
N ASN A 119 -5.80 14.35 -5.06
CA ASN A 119 -5.89 15.71 -4.51
C ASN A 119 -6.00 16.82 -5.57
N LYS A 120 -5.64 16.54 -6.83
CA LYS A 120 -5.79 17.51 -7.92
C LYS A 120 -7.26 17.72 -8.35
N GLU A 121 -8.16 16.81 -7.98
CA GLU A 121 -9.57 16.79 -8.43
C GLU A 121 -10.54 17.22 -7.32
N VAL A 122 -10.02 17.54 -6.14
CA VAL A 122 -10.82 17.92 -4.97
C VAL A 122 -10.31 19.24 -4.39
N VAL A 123 -11.22 20.12 -3.98
CA VAL A 123 -10.90 21.44 -3.42
C VAL A 123 -10.17 21.32 -2.08
N GLN A 124 -10.48 20.27 -1.32
CA GLN A 124 -9.82 19.93 -0.06
C GLN A 124 -9.03 18.65 -0.27
N GLY A 125 -7.74 18.65 0.08
CA GLY A 125 -6.90 17.46 0.00
C GLY A 125 -7.50 16.31 0.81
N GLN A 126 -7.56 15.12 0.22
CA GLN A 126 -8.07 13.89 0.82
C GLN A 126 -6.93 12.88 0.98
N PHE A 127 -6.96 12.16 2.10
CA PHE A 127 -6.06 11.05 2.38
C PHE A 127 -6.85 9.98 3.13
N ARG A 128 -6.41 8.72 3.03
CA ARG A 128 -6.98 7.63 3.82
C ARG A 128 -6.01 7.19 4.91
N LEU A 129 -6.55 7.08 6.11
CA LEU A 129 -5.87 6.48 7.26
C LEU A 129 -6.35 5.04 7.39
N PHE A 130 -5.42 4.10 7.29
CA PHE A 130 -5.69 2.70 7.57
C PHE A 130 -5.07 2.35 8.91
N ARG A 131 -5.91 1.98 9.88
CA ARG A 131 -5.41 1.46 11.14
C ARG A 131 -5.16 -0.04 10.95
N VAL A 132 -3.91 -0.44 11.03
CA VAL A 132 -3.50 -1.85 10.98
C VAL A 132 -3.24 -2.30 12.40
N TRP A 133 -3.90 -3.37 12.84
CA TRP A 133 -3.64 -4.00 14.13
C TRP A 133 -3.48 -5.50 13.94
N GLY A 134 -2.49 -6.06 14.63
CA GLY A 134 -2.28 -7.50 14.78
C GLY A 134 -2.08 -7.82 16.24
N ASP A 135 -1.97 -9.10 16.58
CA ASP A 135 -1.50 -9.49 17.91
C ASP A 135 -0.03 -9.04 18.05
N ALA A 136 0.25 -8.14 18.99
CA ALA A 136 1.58 -7.57 19.20
C ALA A 136 2.64 -8.64 19.52
N THR A 137 2.22 -9.82 20.00
CA THR A 137 3.11 -10.95 20.28
C THR A 137 3.69 -11.59 19.01
N GLN A 138 3.07 -11.38 17.84
CA GLN A 138 3.54 -11.91 16.54
C GLN A 138 4.42 -10.91 15.75
N ALA A 139 4.46 -9.64 16.16
CA ALA A 139 5.24 -8.59 15.47
C ALA A 139 6.75 -8.70 15.72
N SER A 140 7.17 -9.45 16.75
CA SER A 140 8.57 -9.59 17.18
C SER A 140 9.43 -10.44 16.22
N ALA A 141 8.82 -11.14 15.26
CA ALA A 141 9.51 -11.96 14.27
C ALA A 141 9.55 -11.34 12.86
N LEU A 142 9.21 -10.05 12.70
CA LEU A 142 9.45 -9.34 11.46
C LEU A 142 10.97 -9.23 11.23
N ALA A 143 11.50 -10.15 10.43
CA ALA A 143 12.84 -10.07 9.90
C ALA A 143 13.00 -8.72 9.19
N TYR A 144 13.77 -7.84 9.82
CA TYR A 144 14.38 -6.70 9.15
C TYR A 144 15.19 -7.27 7.97
N TYR A 145 14.82 -6.90 6.75
CA TYR A 145 15.67 -7.08 5.58
C TYR A 145 16.51 -5.81 5.41
N PRO A 146 17.73 -5.73 5.95
CA PRO A 146 18.60 -4.60 5.70
C PRO A 146 18.85 -4.50 4.20
N ASN A 147 18.45 -3.37 3.60
CA ASN A 147 19.12 -2.92 2.40
C ASN A 147 20.41 -2.25 2.84
N SER A 148 21.53 -2.96 2.68
CA SER A 148 22.87 -2.57 3.16
C SER A 148 23.42 -1.26 2.59
N LYS A 149 22.67 -0.57 1.72
CA LYS A 149 23.08 0.70 1.09
C LYS A 149 22.44 1.95 1.69
N THR A 150 21.51 1.84 2.64
CA THR A 150 20.84 3.00 3.25
C THR A 150 20.50 2.74 4.72
N GLU A 151 21.52 2.57 5.56
CA GLU A 151 21.30 2.61 7.00
C GLU A 151 20.83 4.02 7.41
N PRO A 152 19.73 4.14 8.17
CA PRO A 152 19.29 5.43 8.69
C PRO A 152 20.33 6.06 9.62
N LEU A 153 20.61 7.34 9.40
CA LEU A 153 21.47 8.17 10.26
C LEU A 153 20.78 8.55 11.57
N GLY A 154 19.45 8.46 11.62
CA GLY A 154 18.65 8.77 12.79
C GLY A 154 17.15 8.65 12.51
N TYR A 155 16.36 8.79 13.56
CA TYR A 155 14.92 8.69 13.55
C TYR A 155 14.31 9.88 14.27
N ARG A 156 13.16 10.34 13.76
CA ARG A 156 12.36 11.40 14.38
C ARG A 156 10.92 10.96 14.51
N LEU A 157 10.33 11.16 15.69
CA LEU A 157 8.91 10.91 15.91
C LEU A 157 8.18 12.22 16.09
N TRP A 158 7.08 12.39 15.37
CA TRP A 158 6.25 13.57 15.44
C TRP A 158 4.82 13.19 15.80
N THR A 159 4.10 14.07 16.48
CA THR A 159 2.63 14.04 16.50
C THR A 159 2.08 14.45 15.14
N LEU A 160 0.82 14.10 14.84
CA LEU A 160 0.10 14.67 13.69
C LEU A 160 0.01 16.20 13.70
N THR A 161 0.07 16.82 14.88
CA THR A 161 0.04 18.28 15.04
C THR A 161 1.41 18.94 14.78
N GLY A 162 2.44 18.15 14.47
CA GLY A 162 3.78 18.65 14.14
C GLY A 162 4.71 18.85 15.33
N GLN A 163 4.36 18.34 16.51
CA GLN A 163 5.25 18.36 17.68
C GLN A 163 6.27 17.23 17.58
N LEU A 164 7.56 17.54 17.68
CA LEU A 164 8.62 16.53 17.79
C LEU A 164 8.61 15.90 19.19
N LEU A 165 8.55 14.58 19.25
CA LEU A 165 8.53 13.81 20.50
C LEU A 165 9.82 13.03 20.74
N TYR A 166 10.49 12.61 19.66
CA TYR A 166 11.73 11.83 19.74
C TYR A 166 12.68 12.19 18.61
N GLU A 167 13.98 12.23 18.92
CA GLU A 167 15.05 12.22 17.94
C GLU A 167 16.20 11.35 18.46
N GLY A 168 16.67 10.39 17.66
CA GLY A 168 17.76 9.51 18.08
C GLY A 168 18.25 8.53 17.03
N PRO A 169 19.37 7.83 17.31
CA PRO A 169 20.05 6.98 16.33
C PRO A 169 19.33 5.63 16.10
N ARG A 170 18.29 5.32 16.88
CA ARG A 170 17.53 4.07 16.80
C ARG A 170 16.03 4.37 16.68
N PRO A 171 15.24 3.47 16.08
CA PRO A 171 13.80 3.67 16.04
C PRO A 171 13.27 3.63 17.49
N PRO A 172 12.41 4.59 17.89
CA PRO A 172 11.82 4.58 19.23
C PRO A 172 10.90 3.37 19.40
N SER A 173 10.81 2.85 20.62
CA SER A 173 9.81 1.81 20.90
C SER A 173 8.41 2.40 20.81
N LEU A 174 7.51 1.68 20.13
CA LEU A 174 6.13 2.13 19.94
C LEU A 174 5.30 2.01 21.23
N SER A 175 5.75 1.21 22.20
CA SER A 175 5.11 1.03 23.51
C SER A 175 5.24 2.22 24.45
N ASP A 176 6.18 3.14 24.17
CA ASP A 176 6.59 4.16 25.13
C ASP A 176 5.76 5.45 25.01
N TRP A 177 4.82 5.49 24.06
CA TRP A 177 4.08 6.70 23.71
C TRP A 177 2.60 6.58 24.08
N PRO A 178 1.99 7.65 24.62
CA PRO A 178 0.56 7.67 24.95
C PRO A 178 -0.29 7.45 23.71
N GLU A 179 -1.57 7.14 23.86
CA GLU A 179 -2.47 6.93 22.73
C GLU A 179 -2.51 8.16 21.81
N GLY A 180 -2.37 7.93 20.50
CA GLY A 180 -2.28 9.02 19.56
C GLY A 180 -1.82 8.58 18.17
N VAL A 181 -1.76 9.51 17.24
CA VAL A 181 -1.25 9.26 15.88
C VAL A 181 0.09 9.96 15.70
N TYR A 182 1.05 9.19 15.22
CA TYR A 182 2.43 9.61 15.09
C TYR A 182 2.98 9.38 13.70
N LEU A 183 3.93 10.22 13.33
CA LEU A 183 4.73 10.14 12.13
C LEU A 183 6.17 9.81 12.52
N LEU A 184 6.65 8.63 12.11
CA LEU A 184 8.05 8.27 12.20
C LEU A 184 8.76 8.61 10.90
N GLN A 185 9.78 9.46 11.01
CA GLN A 185 10.70 9.76 9.93
C GLN A 185 12.06 9.11 10.19
N GLU A 186 12.71 8.68 9.12
CA GLU A 186 14.11 8.30 9.14
C GLU A 186 14.94 9.39 8.44
N GLN A 187 16.10 9.69 8.99
CA GLN A 187 17.09 10.54 8.36
C GLN A 187 18.05 9.66 7.57
N THR A 188 18.26 9.99 6.31
CA THR A 188 19.23 9.35 5.42
C THR A 188 20.24 10.37 4.94
N ALA A 189 21.32 9.92 4.29
CA ALA A 189 22.28 10.83 3.64
C ALA A 189 21.62 11.72 2.56
N GLN A 190 20.46 11.30 2.03
CA GLN A 190 19.69 12.00 1.00
C GLN A 190 18.55 12.86 1.56
N GLY A 191 18.40 12.94 2.90
CA GLY A 191 17.35 13.73 3.57
C GLY A 191 16.39 12.90 4.41
N LEU A 192 15.30 13.53 4.85
CA LEU A 192 14.27 12.91 5.68
C LEU A 192 13.29 12.12 4.82
N ARG A 193 12.95 10.90 5.24
CA ARG A 193 11.93 10.05 4.64
C ARG A 193 10.89 9.69 5.68
N VAL A 194 9.63 9.65 5.28
CA VAL A 194 8.58 9.10 6.13
C VAL A 194 8.71 7.59 6.13
N ARG A 195 8.96 7.02 7.32
CA ARG A 195 9.09 5.57 7.49
C ARG A 195 7.76 4.91 7.81
N ALA A 196 6.98 5.52 8.71
CA ALA A 196 5.68 4.99 9.11
C ALA A 196 4.75 6.06 9.67
N PHE A 197 3.44 5.82 9.54
CA PHE A 197 2.43 6.42 10.40
C PHE A 197 1.90 5.32 11.31
N PHE A 198 1.78 5.59 12.60
CA PHE A 198 1.19 4.62 13.52
C PHE A 198 0.29 5.28 14.53
N VAL A 199 -0.72 4.53 14.95
CA VAL A 199 -1.67 4.93 15.99
C VAL A 199 -1.42 4.04 17.19
N THR A 200 -0.99 4.60 18.31
CA THR A 200 -0.97 3.87 19.58
C THR A 200 -2.35 4.01 20.24
N GLY A 201 -2.80 2.95 20.91
CA GLY A 201 -4.08 2.95 21.60
C GLY A 201 -4.54 1.53 21.94
N THR A 202 -5.03 1.36 23.15
CA THR A 202 -5.81 0.21 23.58
C THR A 202 -7.24 0.29 23.02
N ARG A 203 -7.91 -0.85 22.94
CA ARG A 203 -9.26 -0.97 22.39
C ARG A 203 -10.30 -0.32 23.28
#